data_AF-A0A8C4Q5A8-F1
#
_entry.id   AF-A0A8C4Q5A8-F1
#
_cell.length_a   1.000
_cell.length_b   1.000
_cell.length_c   1.000
_cell.angle_alpha   90.00
_cell.angle_beta   90.00
_cell.angle_gamma   90.00
#
_symmetry.space_group_name_H-M   'P 1'
#
loop_
_entity.id
_entity.type
_entity.pdbx_description
1 polymer ?
#
loop_
_entity_poly.entity_id
_entity_poly.type
_entity_poly.pdbx_seq_one_letter_code
_entity_poly.pdbx_strand_id
1 'polypeptide(L)'
;MATSFSLKCLGSKHAKCLARAYLIGAFSISFDTNSTRSYLHSLRNLKTALSDAFLERTASFRALSAASPMSILDRSATVPKVECTRYRKVECSKARYRKVECSKARYRKVECSKARYRKVECSKARYRKVECSKARYRKVECSKARYRKVECSKARYRKVECSKARYRKVECSKARYRKVECSKARYRKVECSKARYRKVECSKARYRKVECSKARYRKVECSKARYRTVECSKARYRKVECSKARYRKVECSKARYRKVECSKARYRKVECSKARYRKVECSKARYLSLIHI
;
A
#
# COMPACT_ATOMS: atom_id res chain seq x y z
N MET A 1 -20.05 39.35 32.12
CA MET A 1 -20.96 39.21 30.96
C MET A 1 -20.13 38.72 29.78
N ALA A 2 -20.16 37.41 29.53
CA ALA A 2 -20.94 36.77 28.46
C ALA A 2 -20.28 36.97 27.08
N THR A 3 -20.09 36.01 26.19
CA THR A 3 -20.29 34.56 26.13
C THR A 3 -19.65 34.17 24.80
N SER A 4 -18.98 33.02 24.73
CA SER A 4 -18.49 32.43 23.50
C SER A 4 -19.63 31.99 22.58
N PHE A 5 -19.55 32.29 21.28
CA PHE A 5 -20.25 31.55 20.24
C PHE A 5 -19.31 31.20 19.08
N SER A 6 -19.35 29.93 18.70
CA SER A 6 -18.60 29.32 17.60
C SER A 6 -19.64 28.75 16.63
N LEU A 7 -19.51 28.99 15.32
CA LEU A 7 -20.00 28.06 14.29
C LEU A 7 -19.57 28.48 12.85
N LYS A 8 -18.76 27.60 12.25
CA LYS A 8 -18.78 27.06 10.86
C LYS A 8 -19.12 27.96 9.66
N CYS A 9 -18.23 27.91 8.66
CA CYS A 9 -18.54 27.72 7.21
C CYS A 9 -17.36 26.94 6.57
N LEU A 10 -17.48 25.66 6.21
CA LEU A 10 -18.01 25.07 4.96
C LEU A 10 -17.35 25.58 3.65
N GLY A 11 -16.57 24.69 3.04
CA GLY A 11 -16.66 24.32 1.62
C GLY A 11 -16.42 25.37 0.53
N SER A 12 -15.30 25.21 -0.17
CA SER A 12 -15.08 25.47 -1.61
C SER A 12 -16.14 26.27 -2.38
N LYS A 13 -15.74 27.42 -2.93
CA LYS A 13 -15.62 27.67 -4.39
C LYS A 13 -15.26 29.15 -4.64
N HIS A 14 -14.16 29.35 -5.38
CA HIS A 14 -13.92 30.45 -6.31
C HIS A 14 -13.91 31.88 -5.72
N ALA A 15 -12.74 32.51 -5.51
CA ALA A 15 -11.96 33.07 -6.62
C ALA A 15 -12.87 33.67 -7.71
N LYS A 16 -13.50 34.82 -7.39
CA LYS A 16 -13.88 35.93 -8.30
C LYS A 16 -14.98 36.76 -7.64
N CYS A 17 -14.59 37.66 -6.76
CA CYS A 17 -15.24 38.96 -6.50
C CYS A 17 -14.17 39.78 -5.78
N LEU A 18 -13.30 40.43 -6.57
CA LEU A 18 -13.39 41.86 -6.84
C LEU A 18 -12.94 42.62 -5.58
N ALA A 19 -11.72 43.15 -5.52
CA ALA A 19 -11.42 44.40 -6.21
C ALA A 19 -12.54 45.43 -5.99
N ARG A 20 -12.77 45.79 -4.73
CA ARG A 20 -13.48 47.01 -4.30
C ARG A 20 -13.24 47.19 -2.81
N ALA A 21 -13.04 48.44 -2.40
CA ALA A 21 -12.64 48.93 -1.06
C ALA A 21 -11.14 49.08 -0.78
N TYR A 22 -10.33 49.29 -1.82
CA TYR A 22 -9.25 50.28 -1.75
C TYR A 22 -9.83 51.57 -2.33
N LEU A 23 -10.56 52.33 -1.51
CA LEU A 23 -10.97 53.71 -1.79
C LEU A 23 -11.73 54.23 -0.57
N ILE A 24 -11.35 55.45 -0.16
CA ILE A 24 -11.94 56.28 0.91
C ILE A 24 -11.53 55.77 2.29
N GLY A 25 -10.89 56.53 3.17
CA GLY A 25 -10.79 57.97 3.35
C GLY A 25 -10.47 58.18 4.83
N ALA A 26 -9.85 59.31 5.14
CA ALA A 26 -9.32 59.73 6.43
C ALA A 26 -10.14 59.37 7.68
N PHE A 27 -9.46 59.17 8.81
CA PHE A 27 -9.87 59.84 10.06
C PHE A 27 -8.64 60.14 10.93
N SER A 28 -8.43 61.43 11.14
CA SER A 28 -7.41 62.06 11.97
C SER A 28 -7.74 61.87 13.44
N ILE A 29 -6.77 61.45 14.25
CA ILE A 29 -6.77 61.72 15.70
C ILE A 29 -5.33 62.10 16.08
N SER A 30 -5.14 63.40 16.33
CA SER A 30 -3.96 64.01 16.94
C SER A 30 -3.95 63.69 18.43
N PHE A 31 -2.85 63.22 19.03
CA PHE A 31 -2.54 63.42 20.46
C PHE A 31 -1.06 63.06 20.80
N ASP A 32 -0.36 64.07 21.29
CA ASP A 32 0.84 64.17 22.16
C ASP A 32 2.16 63.38 21.92
N THR A 33 3.25 64.14 21.97
CA THR A 33 4.58 63.89 21.40
C THR A 33 5.61 63.22 22.32
N ASN A 34 5.22 62.47 23.35
CA ASN A 34 6.23 61.80 24.23
C ASN A 34 6.02 60.30 24.50
N SER A 35 5.14 59.64 23.75
CA SER A 35 4.96 58.17 23.79
C SER A 35 5.10 57.50 22.41
N THR A 36 5.85 58.12 21.49
CA THR A 36 5.90 57.72 20.08
C THR A 36 7.03 56.75 19.73
N ARG A 37 8.07 56.61 20.56
CA ARG A 37 9.24 55.76 20.24
C ARG A 37 9.00 54.26 20.52
N SER A 38 8.21 53.93 21.54
CA SER A 38 7.89 52.54 21.90
C SER A 38 6.81 51.94 20.97
N TYR A 39 5.77 52.72 20.63
CA TYR A 39 4.68 52.28 19.76
C TYR A 39 5.12 52.11 18.29
N LEU A 40 6.01 52.95 17.75
CA LEU A 40 6.55 52.78 16.39
C LEU A 40 7.39 51.51 16.23
N HIS A 41 8.08 51.07 17.29
CA HIS A 41 8.81 49.80 17.28
C HIS A 41 7.86 48.60 17.31
N SER A 42 6.75 48.70 18.05
CA SER A 42 5.72 47.64 18.10
C SER A 42 4.96 47.51 16.77
N LEU A 43 4.66 48.63 16.10
CA LEU A 43 3.93 48.64 14.82
C LEU A 43 4.80 48.18 13.65
N ARG A 44 6.12 48.46 13.67
CA ARG A 44 7.07 47.86 12.71
C ARG A 44 7.11 46.34 12.85
N ASN A 45 7.14 45.84 14.08
CA ASN A 45 7.16 44.39 14.37
C ASN A 45 5.85 43.69 13.95
N LEU A 46 4.70 44.36 14.05
CA LEU A 46 3.41 43.85 13.58
C LEU A 46 3.31 43.86 12.04
N LYS A 47 3.84 44.88 11.38
CA LYS A 47 3.82 45.00 9.91
C LYS A 47 4.76 43.98 9.25
N THR A 48 5.92 43.69 9.85
CA THR A 48 6.82 42.61 9.41
C THR A 48 6.21 41.23 9.67
N ALA A 49 5.59 41.01 10.83
CA ALA A 49 4.92 39.75 11.13
C ALA A 49 3.75 39.43 10.17
N LEU A 50 2.99 40.45 9.75
CA LEU A 50 1.90 40.31 8.77
C LEU A 50 2.41 40.09 7.34
N SER A 51 3.54 40.70 6.94
CA SER A 51 4.15 40.43 5.63
C SER A 51 4.75 39.03 5.54
N ASP A 52 5.37 38.57 6.63
CA ASP A 52 5.96 37.23 6.71
C ASP A 52 4.88 36.14 6.67
N ALA A 53 3.76 36.35 7.38
CA ALA A 53 2.61 35.45 7.33
C ALA A 53 1.95 35.37 5.94
N PHE A 54 1.98 36.45 5.16
CA PHE A 54 1.44 36.49 3.79
C PHE A 54 2.39 35.85 2.77
N LEU A 55 3.72 35.99 2.96
CA LEU A 55 4.75 35.30 2.18
C LEU A 55 4.79 33.79 2.47
N GLU A 56 4.60 33.36 3.72
CA GLU A 56 4.50 31.94 4.07
C GLU A 56 3.26 31.28 3.42
N ARG A 57 2.12 31.98 3.41
CA ARG A 57 0.90 31.47 2.76
C ARG A 57 1.05 31.33 1.25
N THR A 58 1.78 32.24 0.58
CA THR A 58 2.02 32.15 -0.87
C THR A 58 3.11 31.12 -1.23
N ALA A 59 4.12 30.92 -0.37
CA ALA A 59 5.11 29.85 -0.50
C ALA A 59 4.48 28.44 -0.37
N SER A 60 3.52 28.28 0.55
CA SER A 60 2.79 27.02 0.73
C SER A 60 1.94 26.63 -0.50
N PHE A 61 1.48 27.61 -1.29
CA PHE A 61 0.75 27.37 -2.54
C PHE A 61 1.67 27.04 -3.73
N ARG A 62 2.88 27.62 -3.80
CA ARG A 62 3.89 27.28 -4.82
C ARG A 62 4.54 25.90 -4.59
N ALA A 63 4.53 25.37 -3.37
CA ALA A 63 4.99 24.01 -3.08
C ALA A 63 4.11 22.89 -3.68
N LEU A 64 2.91 23.21 -4.19
CA LEU A 64 1.99 22.24 -4.80
C LEU A 64 2.32 21.86 -6.26
N SER A 65 3.31 22.49 -6.91
CA SER A 65 3.63 22.21 -8.33
C SER A 65 4.96 21.49 -8.59
N ALA A 66 5.80 21.27 -7.59
CA ALA A 66 7.13 20.68 -7.80
C ALA A 66 7.10 19.14 -7.92
N ALA A 67 7.04 18.64 -9.15
CA ALA A 67 7.20 17.23 -9.48
C ALA A 67 8.69 16.82 -9.50
N SER A 68 9.32 16.64 -8.33
CA SER A 68 10.75 16.30 -8.27
C SER A 68 11.03 14.82 -8.61
N PRO A 69 11.95 14.51 -9.54
CA PRO A 69 12.58 13.19 -9.62
C PRO A 69 13.59 13.04 -8.47
N MET A 70 13.41 12.03 -7.61
CA MET A 70 14.39 11.71 -6.56
C MET A 70 15.31 10.59 -7.06
N SER A 71 16.51 10.95 -7.48
CA SER A 71 17.65 10.05 -7.65
C SER A 71 18.50 10.09 -6.38
N ILE A 72 18.32 9.13 -5.48
CA ILE A 72 19.20 8.97 -4.30
C ILE A 72 20.27 7.94 -4.67
N LEU A 73 21.39 8.42 -5.19
CA LEU A 73 22.63 7.66 -5.24
C LEU A 73 23.35 7.89 -3.90
N ASP A 74 23.54 6.80 -3.16
CA ASP A 74 24.38 6.67 -1.97
C ASP A 74 24.31 7.77 -0.90
N ARG A 75 23.30 7.68 -0.02
CA ARG A 75 23.47 8.05 1.40
C ARG A 75 22.46 7.30 2.25
N SER A 76 22.86 6.93 3.46
CA SER A 76 21.99 6.39 4.50
C SER A 76 20.98 7.46 4.96
N ALA A 77 20.03 7.80 4.09
CA ALA A 77 19.03 8.81 4.36
C ALA A 77 17.97 8.24 5.32
N THR A 78 17.98 8.70 6.57
CA THR A 78 16.76 8.82 7.36
C THR A 78 15.87 9.86 6.70
N VAL A 79 15.10 9.43 5.70
CA VAL A 79 14.12 10.31 5.05
C VAL A 79 13.07 10.70 6.10
N PRO A 80 12.89 12.00 6.43
CA PRO A 80 11.88 12.43 7.39
C PRO A 80 10.48 12.23 6.81
N LYS A 81 9.46 12.44 7.64
CA LYS A 81 8.03 12.23 7.36
C LYS A 81 7.63 12.87 6.01
N VAL A 82 7.57 12.08 4.92
CA VAL A 82 7.37 12.63 3.57
C VAL A 82 5.88 12.69 3.23
N GLU A 83 5.31 13.89 3.33
CA GLU A 83 4.02 14.22 2.70
C GLU A 83 4.20 14.54 1.21
N CYS A 84 4.68 13.58 0.40
CA CYS A 84 4.73 13.77 -1.06
C CYS A 84 3.75 12.85 -1.79
N THR A 85 2.91 13.45 -2.62
CA THR A 85 1.73 12.77 -3.18
C THR A 85 2.00 11.97 -4.46
N ARG A 86 3.11 12.23 -5.17
CA ARG A 86 3.42 11.63 -6.48
C ARG A 86 4.92 11.61 -6.80
N TYR A 87 5.45 10.43 -7.09
CA TYR A 87 6.83 10.20 -7.54
C TYR A 87 6.86 9.62 -8.96
N ARG A 88 7.66 10.24 -9.84
CA ARG A 88 7.82 9.79 -11.23
C ARG A 88 8.80 8.62 -11.34
N LYS A 89 9.99 8.76 -10.76
CA LYS A 89 11.05 7.75 -10.77
C LYS A 89 11.71 7.75 -9.39
N VAL A 90 11.97 6.57 -8.84
CA VAL A 90 12.77 6.37 -7.63
C VAL A 90 13.76 5.26 -7.94
N GLU A 91 15.04 5.59 -7.93
CA GLU A 91 16.14 4.66 -8.19
C GLU A 91 17.09 4.66 -6.99
N CYS A 92 17.41 3.47 -6.47
CA CYS A 92 18.28 3.34 -5.30
C CYS A 92 19.16 2.09 -5.39
N SER A 93 20.47 2.22 -5.14
CA SER A 93 21.41 1.09 -5.03
C SER A 93 21.15 0.29 -3.74
N LYS A 94 21.23 0.96 -2.58
CA LYS A 94 21.03 0.41 -1.23
C LYS A 94 20.21 1.40 -0.41
N ALA A 95 18.96 1.05 -0.14
CA ALA A 95 18.09 1.87 0.69
C ALA A 95 17.72 1.17 2.00
N ARG A 96 17.82 1.89 3.13
CA ARG A 96 17.37 1.45 4.44
C ARG A 96 16.40 2.48 5.02
N TYR A 97 15.13 2.14 5.06
CA TYR A 97 14.08 2.98 5.62
C TYR A 97 13.64 2.47 6.99
N ARG A 98 13.74 3.33 8.00
CA ARG A 98 13.25 3.02 9.35
C ARG A 98 11.73 3.13 9.43
N LYS A 99 11.16 4.23 8.93
CA LYS A 99 9.73 4.50 8.91
C LYS A 99 9.37 5.20 7.61
N VAL A 100 8.31 4.74 6.94
CA VAL A 100 7.72 5.40 5.78
C VAL A 100 6.23 5.53 6.07
N GLU A 101 5.75 6.76 6.18
CA GLU A 101 4.34 7.08 6.43
C GLU A 101 3.82 7.96 5.30
N CYS A 102 2.76 7.52 4.62
CA CYS A 102 2.18 8.28 3.52
C CYS A 102 0.65 8.21 3.53
N SER A 103 -0.01 9.36 3.40
CA SER A 103 -1.46 9.42 3.22
C SER A 103 -1.88 8.95 1.82
N LYS A 104 -1.24 9.49 0.78
CA LYS A 104 -1.44 9.12 -0.62
C LYS A 104 -0.09 9.09 -1.32
N ALA A 105 0.34 7.92 -1.78
CA ALA A 105 1.56 7.79 -2.56
C ALA A 105 1.25 7.21 -3.95
N ARG A 106 1.78 7.85 -4.99
CA ARG A 106 1.70 7.37 -6.38
C ARG A 106 3.09 7.27 -6.97
N TYR A 107 3.55 6.05 -7.24
CA TYR A 107 4.84 5.79 -7.87
C TYR A 107 4.65 5.29 -9.30
N ARG A 108 5.29 5.95 -10.27
CA ARG A 108 5.31 5.47 -11.67
C ARG A 108 6.39 4.39 -11.87
N LYS A 109 7.63 4.62 -11.43
CA LYS A 109 8.73 3.64 -11.49
C LYS A 109 9.47 3.62 -10.15
N VAL A 110 9.71 2.42 -9.60
CA VAL A 110 10.58 2.21 -8.44
C VAL A 110 11.55 1.09 -8.79
N GLU A 111 12.84 1.38 -8.76
CA GLU A 111 13.90 0.42 -9.09
C GLU A 111 14.92 0.41 -7.95
N CYS A 112 15.11 -0.75 -7.32
CA CYS A 112 16.01 -0.86 -6.17
C CYS A 112 16.82 -2.16 -6.19
N SER A 113 18.14 -2.08 -6.09
CA SER A 113 18.97 -3.29 -6.01
C SER A 113 18.82 -3.96 -4.64
N LYS A 114 18.92 -3.19 -3.55
CA LYS A 114 18.72 -3.66 -2.17
C LYS A 114 17.88 -2.66 -1.38
N ALA A 115 16.69 -3.06 -0.96
CA ALA A 115 15.83 -2.25 -0.10
C ALA A 115 15.48 -2.97 1.20
N ARG A 116 15.62 -2.27 2.34
CA ARG A 116 15.19 -2.73 3.66
C ARG A 116 14.23 -1.70 4.26
N TYR A 117 13.05 -2.15 4.63
CA TYR A 117 12.02 -1.33 5.29
C TYR A 117 11.68 -1.94 6.65
N ARG A 118 11.77 -1.13 7.72
CA ARG A 118 11.36 -1.55 9.06
C ARG A 118 9.85 -1.35 9.27
N LYS A 119 9.30 -0.17 8.95
CA LYS A 119 7.86 0.13 9.03
C LYS A 119 7.42 0.89 7.79
N VAL A 120 6.35 0.44 7.14
CA VAL A 120 5.68 1.13 6.03
C VAL A 120 4.19 1.21 6.35
N GLU A 121 3.67 2.43 6.44
CA GLU A 121 2.28 2.72 6.75
C GLU A 121 1.69 3.64 5.68
N CYS A 122 0.76 3.11 4.89
CA CYS A 122 0.20 3.84 3.75
C CYS A 122 -1.33 3.74 3.72
N SER A 123 -2.01 4.89 3.77
CA SER A 123 -3.47 4.90 3.58
C SER A 123 -3.85 4.48 2.15
N LYS A 124 -3.23 5.11 1.14
CA LYS A 124 -3.45 4.81 -0.28
C LYS A 124 -2.11 4.77 -1.03
N ALA A 125 -1.72 3.60 -1.52
CA ALA A 125 -0.53 3.45 -2.35
C ALA A 125 -0.89 2.93 -3.74
N ARG A 126 -0.32 3.56 -4.78
CA ARG A 126 -0.43 3.11 -6.18
C ARG A 126 0.97 3.02 -6.79
N TYR A 127 1.31 1.84 -7.30
CA TYR A 127 2.56 1.58 -7.99
C TYR A 127 2.28 1.09 -9.42
N ARG A 128 2.90 1.74 -10.41
CA ARG A 128 2.81 1.28 -11.81
C ARG A 128 3.87 0.21 -12.12
N LYS A 129 5.15 0.45 -11.81
CA LYS A 129 6.25 -0.50 -12.00
C LYS A 129 7.11 -0.52 -10.73
N VAL A 130 7.37 -1.71 -10.19
CA VAL A 130 8.30 -1.93 -9.08
C VAL A 130 9.25 -3.05 -9.47
N GLU A 131 10.53 -2.77 -9.51
CA GLU A 131 11.58 -3.74 -9.81
C GLU A 131 12.59 -3.75 -8.67
N CYS A 132 12.79 -4.90 -8.04
CA CYS A 132 13.69 -5.00 -6.90
C CYS A 132 14.47 -6.31 -6.90
N SER A 133 15.80 -6.25 -6.90
CA SER A 133 16.60 -7.49 -6.81
C SER A 133 16.45 -8.14 -5.42
N LYS A 134 16.53 -7.32 -4.35
CA LYS A 134 16.38 -7.77 -2.96
C LYS A 134 15.55 -6.79 -2.15
N ALA A 135 14.37 -7.20 -1.71
CA ALA A 135 13.53 -6.42 -0.81
C ALA A 135 13.26 -7.14 0.51
N ARG A 136 13.39 -6.43 1.64
CA ARG A 136 13.04 -6.93 2.98
C ARG A 136 12.12 -5.94 3.68
N TYR A 137 10.98 -6.42 4.13
CA TYR A 137 9.99 -5.63 4.88
C TYR A 137 9.71 -6.29 6.23
N ARG A 138 9.83 -5.53 7.33
CA ARG A 138 9.48 -6.02 8.66
C ARG A 138 7.99 -5.82 8.96
N LYS A 139 7.45 -4.61 8.77
CA LYS A 139 6.02 -4.31 8.95
C LYS A 139 5.52 -3.50 7.76
N VAL A 140 4.41 -3.94 7.14
CA VAL A 140 3.72 -3.21 6.08
C VAL A 140 2.24 -3.16 6.43
N GLU A 141 1.69 -1.96 6.56
CA GLU A 141 0.29 -1.72 6.87
C GLU A 141 -0.28 -0.79 5.81
N CYS A 142 -1.27 -1.26 5.04
CA CYS A 142 -1.85 -0.48 3.96
C CYS A 142 -3.37 -0.60 3.91
N SER A 143 -4.10 0.50 3.98
CA SER A 143 -5.57 0.43 3.82
C SER A 143 -5.94 0.08 2.38
N LYS A 144 -5.28 0.70 1.39
CA LYS A 144 -5.50 0.45 -0.04
C LYS A 144 -4.18 0.44 -0.81
N ALA A 145 -3.80 -0.72 -1.35
CA ALA A 145 -2.64 -0.86 -2.21
C ALA A 145 -3.03 -1.35 -3.61
N ARG A 146 -2.48 -0.70 -4.66
CA ARG A 146 -2.64 -1.12 -6.06
C ARG A 146 -1.28 -1.20 -6.74
N TYR A 147 -0.99 -2.35 -7.33
CA TYR A 147 0.22 -2.60 -8.09
C TYR A 147 -0.11 -3.07 -9.51
N ARG A 148 0.49 -2.44 -10.52
CA ARG A 148 0.32 -2.87 -11.92
C ARG A 148 1.36 -3.92 -12.32
N LYS A 149 2.65 -3.67 -12.12
CA LYS A 149 3.75 -4.62 -12.36
C LYS A 149 4.66 -4.65 -11.15
N VAL A 150 4.97 -5.84 -10.64
CA VAL A 150 5.94 -6.07 -9.56
C VAL A 150 6.85 -7.19 -9.99
N GLU A 151 8.14 -6.90 -10.07
CA GLU A 151 9.17 -7.88 -10.43
C GLU A 151 10.21 -7.87 -9.31
N CYS A 152 10.41 -9.03 -8.68
CA CYS A 152 11.34 -9.14 -7.56
C CYS A 152 12.14 -10.44 -7.60
N SER A 153 13.47 -10.39 -7.61
CA SER A 153 14.25 -11.63 -7.54
C SER A 153 14.13 -12.28 -6.15
N LYS A 154 14.23 -11.48 -5.07
CA LYS A 154 14.13 -11.94 -3.68
C LYS A 154 13.31 -10.98 -2.83
N ALA A 155 12.15 -11.42 -2.35
CA ALA A 155 11.31 -10.65 -1.43
C ALA A 155 11.11 -11.38 -0.09
N ARG A 156 11.27 -10.67 1.03
CA ARG A 156 10.99 -11.18 2.38
C ARG A 156 10.08 -10.22 3.13
N TYR A 157 8.98 -10.73 3.65
CA TYR A 157 8.02 -9.97 4.46
C TYR A 157 7.80 -10.67 5.81
N ARG A 158 7.91 -9.93 6.91
CA ARG A 158 7.63 -10.47 8.25
C ARG A 158 6.14 -10.29 8.63
N LYS A 159 5.59 -9.08 8.53
CA LYS A 159 4.17 -8.77 8.78
C LYS A 159 3.64 -7.92 7.64
N VAL A 160 2.52 -8.34 7.04
CA VAL A 160 1.78 -7.58 6.02
C VAL A 160 0.32 -7.56 6.43
N GLU A 161 -0.23 -6.37 6.61
CA GLU A 161 -1.65 -6.17 6.92
C GLU A 161 -2.22 -5.21 5.89
N CYS A 162 -3.26 -5.64 5.19
CA CYS A 162 -3.84 -4.86 4.11
C CYS A 162 -5.36 -4.97 4.07
N SER A 163 -6.10 -3.88 4.16
CA SER A 163 -7.56 -3.96 4.02
C SER A 163 -7.96 -4.30 2.58
N LYS A 164 -7.32 -3.65 1.59
CA LYS A 164 -7.58 -3.89 0.16
C LYS A 164 -6.28 -3.89 -0.64
N ALA A 165 -5.94 -5.03 -1.24
CA ALA A 165 -4.79 -5.16 -2.13
C ALA A 165 -5.22 -5.61 -3.54
N ARG A 166 -4.69 -4.95 -4.57
CA ARG A 166 -4.89 -5.33 -5.99
C ARG A 166 -3.57 -5.40 -6.72
N TYR A 167 -3.31 -6.54 -7.36
CA TYR A 167 -2.12 -6.78 -8.18
C TYR A 167 -2.52 -7.22 -9.58
N ARG A 168 -1.96 -6.59 -10.61
CA ARG A 168 -2.19 -7.00 -12.01
C ARG A 168 -1.18 -8.04 -12.47
N LYS A 169 0.13 -7.79 -12.35
CA LYS A 169 1.21 -8.74 -12.66
C LYS A 169 2.20 -8.77 -11.50
N VAL A 170 2.52 -9.97 -11.02
CA VAL A 170 3.54 -10.19 -9.99
C VAL A 170 4.44 -11.33 -10.48
N GLU A 171 5.72 -11.04 -10.58
CA GLU A 171 6.76 -12.02 -10.90
C GLU A 171 7.79 -12.03 -9.79
N CYS A 172 8.06 -13.20 -9.23
CA CYS A 172 9.04 -13.31 -8.17
C CYS A 172 9.79 -14.64 -8.17
N SER A 173 11.12 -14.59 -8.25
CA SER A 173 11.91 -15.83 -8.20
C SER A 173 11.84 -16.47 -6.81
N LYS A 174 11.92 -15.67 -5.73
CA LYS A 174 11.90 -16.15 -4.33
C LYS A 174 11.11 -15.20 -3.43
N ALA A 175 9.93 -15.63 -2.97
CA ALA A 175 9.12 -14.90 -2.01
C ALA A 175 9.00 -15.66 -0.67
N ARG A 176 9.18 -14.94 0.45
CA ARG A 176 8.94 -15.48 1.80
C ARG A 176 8.08 -14.52 2.62
N TYR A 177 6.99 -15.05 3.17
CA TYR A 177 6.07 -14.32 4.03
C TYR A 177 5.89 -15.06 5.37
N ARG A 178 6.04 -14.35 6.49
CA ARG A 178 5.80 -14.91 7.82
C ARG A 178 4.34 -14.76 8.25
N LYS A 179 3.77 -13.55 8.22
CA LYS A 179 2.37 -13.27 8.53
C LYS A 179 1.78 -12.36 7.45
N VAL A 180 0.65 -12.76 6.88
CA VAL A 180 -0.12 -11.97 5.93
C VAL A 180 -1.57 -11.97 6.37
N GLU A 181 -2.13 -10.78 6.57
CA GLU A 181 -3.54 -10.59 6.86
C GLU A 181 -4.12 -9.64 5.83
N CYS A 182 -5.21 -10.05 5.18
CA CYS A 182 -5.85 -9.20 4.18
C CYS A 182 -7.36 -9.35 4.17
N SER A 183 -8.11 -8.25 4.27
CA SER A 183 -9.57 -8.36 4.16
C SER A 183 -10.01 -8.68 2.72
N LYS A 184 -9.37 -8.04 1.72
CA LYS A 184 -9.70 -8.22 0.30
C LYS A 184 -8.45 -8.19 -0.57
N ALA A 185 -8.09 -9.33 -1.15
CA ALA A 185 -6.97 -9.45 -2.09
C ALA A 185 -7.46 -9.84 -3.49
N ARG A 186 -6.95 -9.17 -4.54
CA ARG A 186 -7.20 -9.53 -5.93
C ARG A 186 -5.90 -9.59 -6.72
N TYR A 187 -5.66 -10.70 -7.40
CA TYR A 187 -4.51 -10.93 -8.25
C TYR A 187 -4.96 -11.36 -9.65
N ARG A 188 -4.41 -10.73 -10.70
CA ARG A 188 -4.70 -11.12 -12.09
C ARG A 188 -3.69 -12.17 -12.61
N LYS A 189 -2.39 -11.90 -12.56
CA LYS A 189 -1.33 -12.86 -12.92
C LYS A 189 -0.29 -12.89 -11.81
N VAL A 190 0.06 -14.08 -11.34
CA VAL A 190 1.12 -14.33 -10.36
C VAL A 190 2.00 -15.45 -10.89
N GLU A 191 3.28 -15.17 -11.05
CA GLU A 191 4.30 -16.13 -11.43
C GLU A 191 5.38 -16.15 -10.36
N CYS A 192 5.66 -17.31 -9.78
CA CYS A 192 6.65 -17.43 -8.73
C CYS A 192 7.45 -18.73 -8.83
N SER A 193 8.78 -18.68 -8.89
CA SER A 193 9.57 -19.92 -8.90
C SER A 193 9.51 -20.61 -7.52
N LYS A 194 9.67 -19.84 -6.43
CA LYS A 194 9.65 -20.35 -5.05
C LYS A 194 8.88 -19.41 -4.12
N ALA A 195 7.76 -19.87 -3.57
CA ALA A 195 6.98 -19.13 -2.58
C ALA A 195 6.86 -19.91 -1.26
N ARG A 196 7.09 -19.23 -0.14
CA ARG A 196 6.90 -19.79 1.22
C ARG A 196 6.06 -18.85 2.08
N TYR A 197 5.00 -19.38 2.68
CA TYR A 197 4.11 -18.68 3.57
C TYR A 197 3.96 -19.43 4.90
N ARG A 198 4.12 -18.74 6.03
CA ARG A 198 3.93 -19.35 7.36
C ARG A 198 2.49 -19.21 7.85
N LYS A 199 1.93 -18.00 7.91
CA LYS A 199 0.52 -17.75 8.25
C LYS A 199 -0.09 -16.80 7.22
N VAL A 200 -1.24 -17.19 6.66
CA VAL A 200 -2.02 -16.37 5.74
C VAL A 200 -3.47 -16.39 6.21
N GLU A 201 -4.01 -15.21 6.48
CA GLU A 201 -5.41 -14.99 6.83
C GLU A 201 -6.02 -14.04 5.81
N CYS A 202 -7.13 -14.43 5.21
CA CYS A 202 -7.80 -13.58 4.25
C CYS A 202 -9.32 -13.72 4.26
N SER A 203 -10.07 -12.63 4.37
CA SER A 203 -11.53 -12.74 4.32
C SER A 203 -12.01 -13.04 2.89
N LYS A 204 -11.40 -12.40 1.87
CA LYS A 204 -11.76 -12.56 0.46
C LYS A 204 -10.54 -12.51 -0.45
N ALA A 205 -10.19 -13.65 -1.05
CA ALA A 205 -9.11 -13.75 -2.03
C ALA A 205 -9.64 -14.12 -3.42
N ARG A 206 -9.18 -13.42 -4.47
CA ARG A 206 -9.48 -13.75 -5.87
C ARG A 206 -8.19 -13.80 -6.70
N TYR A 207 -7.98 -14.90 -7.40
CA TYR A 207 -6.86 -15.11 -8.30
C TYR A 207 -7.37 -15.52 -9.69
N ARG A 208 -6.85 -14.87 -10.74
CA ARG A 208 -7.19 -15.25 -12.13
C ARG A 208 -6.21 -16.29 -12.68
N LYS A 209 -4.90 -16.00 -12.70
CA LYS A 209 -3.86 -16.97 -13.09
C LYS A 209 -2.76 -17.01 -12.02
N VAL A 210 -2.40 -18.20 -11.58
CA VAL A 210 -1.30 -18.45 -10.65
C VAL A 210 -0.44 -19.57 -11.23
N GLU A 211 0.83 -19.26 -11.44
CA GLU A 211 1.85 -20.20 -11.89
C GLU A 211 2.95 -20.24 -10.83
N CYS A 212 3.27 -21.44 -10.33
CA CYS A 212 4.32 -21.56 -9.33
C CYS A 212 5.09 -22.86 -9.42
N SER A 213 6.42 -22.82 -9.52
CA SER A 213 7.20 -24.07 -9.54
C SER A 213 7.19 -24.77 -8.18
N LYS A 214 7.35 -24.02 -7.08
CA LYS A 214 7.38 -24.56 -5.71
C LYS A 214 6.66 -23.63 -4.73
N ALA A 215 5.53 -24.09 -4.19
CA ALA A 215 4.77 -23.38 -3.16
C ALA A 215 4.73 -24.17 -1.84
N ARG A 216 4.98 -23.50 -0.71
CA ARG A 216 4.83 -24.09 0.64
C ARG A 216 4.02 -23.17 1.55
N TYR A 217 2.98 -23.71 2.16
CA TYR A 217 2.11 -23.02 3.11
C TYR A 217 2.03 -23.81 4.42
N ARG A 218 2.21 -23.14 5.56
CA ARG A 218 2.08 -23.77 6.88
C ARG A 218 0.67 -23.66 7.44
N LYS A 219 0.09 -22.45 7.54
CA LYS A 219 -1.30 -22.23 7.93
C LYS A 219 -1.95 -21.25 6.95
N VAL A 220 -3.12 -21.62 6.43
CA VAL A 220 -3.94 -20.78 5.57
C VAL A 220 -5.36 -20.79 6.10
N GLU A 221 -5.89 -19.62 6.39
CA GLU A 221 -7.28 -19.40 6.82
C GLU A 221 -7.93 -18.43 5.84
N CYS A 222 -9.05 -18.82 5.23
CA CYS A 222 -9.73 -17.96 4.29
C CYS A 222 -11.25 -18.11 4.33
N SER A 223 -12.00 -17.02 4.48
CA SER A 223 -13.47 -17.14 4.46
C SER A 223 -13.98 -17.42 3.04
N LYS A 224 -13.41 -16.76 2.03
CA LYS A 224 -13.83 -16.92 0.62
C LYS A 224 -12.61 -16.85 -0.31
N ALA A 225 -12.27 -17.97 -0.94
CA ALA A 225 -11.22 -18.04 -1.95
C ALA A 225 -11.79 -18.41 -3.34
N ARG A 226 -11.37 -17.69 -4.38
CA ARG A 226 -11.70 -18.02 -5.77
C ARG A 226 -10.45 -18.03 -6.64
N TYR A 227 -10.25 -19.11 -7.37
CA TYR A 227 -9.17 -19.31 -8.33
C TYR A 227 -9.75 -19.70 -9.69
N ARG A 228 -9.32 -19.01 -10.75
CA ARG A 228 -9.70 -19.39 -12.13
C ARG A 228 -8.73 -20.42 -12.70
N THR A 229 -7.44 -20.15 -12.67
CA THR A 229 -6.40 -21.10 -13.13
C THR A 229 -5.26 -21.13 -12.12
N VAL A 230 -4.85 -22.34 -11.74
CA VAL A 230 -3.69 -22.61 -10.88
C VAL A 230 -2.86 -23.69 -11.53
N GLU A 231 -1.61 -23.38 -11.84
CA GLU A 231 -0.62 -24.30 -12.38
C GLU A 231 0.55 -24.35 -11.39
N CYS A 232 0.90 -25.53 -10.89
CA CYS A 232 1.98 -25.67 -9.92
C CYS A 232 2.76 -26.98 -10.05
N SER A 233 4.09 -26.93 -10.15
CA SER A 233 4.85 -28.20 -10.20
C SER A 233 4.86 -28.92 -8.85
N LYS A 234 5.05 -28.17 -7.75
CA LYS A 234 5.09 -28.74 -6.38
C LYS A 234 4.40 -27.82 -5.37
N ALA A 235 3.27 -28.27 -4.81
CA ALA A 235 2.56 -27.58 -3.74
C ALA A 235 2.57 -28.39 -2.44
N ARG A 236 2.85 -27.74 -1.30
CA ARG A 236 2.74 -28.35 0.03
C ARG A 236 1.95 -27.45 0.99
N TYR A 237 0.94 -28.02 1.63
CA TYR A 237 0.10 -27.35 2.62
C TYR A 237 0.06 -28.17 3.92
N ARG A 238 0.29 -27.52 5.07
CA ARG A 238 0.22 -28.19 6.37
C ARG A 238 -1.17 -28.09 7.01
N LYS A 239 -1.74 -26.89 7.15
CA LYS A 239 -3.12 -26.68 7.58
C LYS A 239 -3.81 -25.67 6.67
N VAL A 240 -4.98 -26.01 6.17
CA VAL A 240 -5.85 -25.15 5.36
C VAL A 240 -7.24 -25.18 5.96
N GLU A 241 -7.76 -24.02 6.32
CA GLU A 241 -9.12 -23.81 6.81
C GLU A 241 -9.81 -22.83 5.86
N CYS A 242 -10.93 -23.22 5.25
CA CYS A 242 -11.63 -22.36 4.31
C CYS A 242 -13.14 -22.54 4.32
N SER A 243 -13.91 -21.47 4.59
CA SER A 243 -15.37 -21.59 4.59
C SER A 243 -15.93 -21.83 3.18
N LYS A 244 -15.41 -21.12 2.17
CA LYS A 244 -15.85 -21.26 0.76
C LYS A 244 -14.67 -21.17 -0.20
N ALA A 245 -14.34 -22.28 -0.86
CA ALA A 245 -13.34 -22.34 -1.92
C ALA A 245 -13.98 -22.65 -3.28
N ARG A 246 -13.56 -21.94 -4.34
CA ARG A 246 -13.93 -22.26 -5.72
C ARG A 246 -12.71 -22.26 -6.63
N TYR A 247 -12.53 -23.34 -7.37
CA TYR A 247 -11.46 -23.53 -8.35
C TYR A 247 -12.06 -23.90 -9.70
N ARG A 248 -11.63 -23.23 -10.79
CA ARG A 248 -12.09 -23.57 -12.15
C ARG A 248 -11.15 -24.54 -12.85
N LYS A 249 -9.85 -24.26 -12.93
CA LYS A 249 -8.82 -25.17 -13.46
C LYS A 249 -7.66 -25.25 -12.47
N VAL A 250 -7.26 -26.46 -12.11
CA VAL A 250 -6.08 -26.72 -11.29
C VAL A 250 -5.26 -27.81 -11.96
N GLU A 251 -4.01 -27.48 -12.26
CA GLU A 251 -3.01 -28.42 -12.78
C GLU A 251 -1.85 -28.46 -11.81
N CYS A 252 -1.50 -29.65 -11.32
CA CYS A 252 -0.39 -29.79 -10.39
C CYS A 252 0.36 -31.10 -10.54
N SER A 253 1.68 -31.08 -10.73
CA SER A 253 2.43 -32.34 -10.84
C SER A 253 2.50 -33.06 -9.49
N LYS A 254 2.75 -32.34 -8.39
CA LYS A 254 2.80 -32.91 -7.02
C LYS A 254 2.15 -32.00 -5.99
N ALA A 255 1.06 -32.45 -5.37
CA ALA A 255 0.40 -31.76 -4.28
C ALA A 255 0.43 -32.60 -2.99
N ARG A 256 0.77 -31.99 -1.86
CA ARG A 256 0.66 -32.63 -0.53
C ARG A 256 -0.09 -31.75 0.45
N TYR A 257 -1.10 -32.31 1.09
CA TYR A 257 -1.92 -31.66 2.10
C TYR A 257 -1.94 -32.50 3.38
N ARG A 258 -1.63 -31.90 4.53
CA ARG A 258 -1.65 -32.62 5.82
C ARG A 258 -3.00 -32.51 6.53
N LYS A 259 -3.58 -31.32 6.63
CA LYS A 259 -4.92 -31.09 7.17
C LYS A 259 -5.65 -30.06 6.31
N VAL A 260 -6.86 -30.39 5.86
CA VAL A 260 -7.74 -29.50 5.11
C VAL A 260 -9.12 -29.57 5.76
N GLU A 261 -9.62 -28.42 6.18
CA GLU A 261 -10.96 -28.24 6.75
C GLU A 261 -11.70 -27.22 5.87
N CYS A 262 -12.83 -27.62 5.27
CA CYS A 262 -13.65 -26.72 4.46
C CYS A 262 -15.16 -26.87 4.64
N SER A 263 -15.90 -25.76 4.70
CA SER A 263 -17.36 -25.89 4.73
C SER A 263 -17.92 -26.17 3.33
N LYS A 264 -17.43 -25.45 2.31
CA LYS A 264 -17.86 -25.64 0.91
C LYS A 264 -16.67 -25.52 -0.05
N ALA A 265 -16.39 -26.57 -0.81
CA ALA A 265 -15.41 -26.55 -1.89
C ALA A 265 -16.05 -26.93 -3.23
N ARG A 266 -15.76 -26.16 -4.29
CA ARG A 266 -16.18 -26.48 -5.66
C ARG A 266 -14.99 -26.46 -6.59
N TYR A 267 -14.83 -27.52 -7.36
CA TYR A 267 -13.79 -27.71 -8.35
C TYR A 267 -14.44 -28.04 -9.69
N ARG A 268 -14.04 -27.34 -10.77
CA ARG A 268 -14.53 -27.65 -12.11
C ARG A 268 -13.63 -28.65 -12.84
N LYS A 269 -12.34 -28.32 -13.03
CA LYS A 269 -11.34 -29.23 -13.58
C LYS A 269 -10.13 -29.29 -12.66
N VAL A 270 -9.73 -30.51 -12.28
CA VAL A 270 -8.52 -30.77 -11.50
C VAL A 270 -7.74 -31.89 -12.16
N GLU A 271 -6.51 -31.60 -12.56
CA GLU A 271 -5.55 -32.54 -13.11
C GLU A 271 -4.34 -32.54 -12.17
N CYS A 272 -4.10 -33.66 -11.50
CA CYS A 272 -2.97 -33.75 -10.58
C CYS A 272 -2.28 -35.11 -10.66
N SER A 273 -1.01 -35.12 -11.05
CA SER A 273 -0.31 -36.38 -11.27
C SER A 273 -0.10 -37.13 -9.94
N LYS A 274 0.36 -36.42 -8.90
CA LYS A 274 0.51 -37.02 -7.56
C LYS A 274 -0.07 -36.12 -6.49
N ALA A 275 -1.24 -36.48 -5.98
CA ALA A 275 -1.86 -35.84 -4.83
C ALA A 275 -1.77 -36.75 -3.59
N ARG A 276 -1.34 -36.20 -2.44
CA ARG A 276 -1.43 -36.89 -1.14
C ARG A 276 -2.16 -36.03 -0.13
N TYR A 277 -3.15 -36.62 0.52
CA TYR A 277 -3.93 -36.03 1.59
C TYR A 277 -3.80 -36.89 2.85
N ARG A 278 -3.63 -36.28 4.03
CA ARG A 278 -3.60 -37.04 5.31
C ARG A 278 -4.91 -36.91 6.10
N LYS A 279 -5.48 -35.71 6.20
CA LYS A 279 -6.81 -35.47 6.79
C LYS A 279 -7.53 -34.42 5.96
N VAL A 280 -8.74 -34.72 5.52
CA VAL A 280 -9.62 -33.83 4.76
C VAL A 280 -11.01 -33.93 5.34
N GLU A 281 -11.50 -32.83 5.89
CA GLU A 281 -12.86 -32.69 6.39
C GLU A 281 -13.52 -31.60 5.55
N CYS A 282 -14.53 -31.97 4.76
CA CYS A 282 -15.28 -30.98 4.00
C CYS A 282 -16.78 -31.24 4.06
N SER A 283 -17.56 -30.29 4.57
CA SER A 283 -19.01 -30.49 4.73
C SER A 283 -19.70 -30.64 3.37
N LYS A 284 -19.27 -29.90 2.34
CA LYS A 284 -19.76 -30.03 0.96
C LYS A 284 -18.63 -29.84 -0.04
N ALA A 285 -18.25 -30.92 -0.71
CA ALA A 285 -17.32 -30.88 -1.84
C ALA A 285 -18.05 -31.25 -3.15
N ARG A 286 -17.82 -30.49 -4.23
CA ARG A 286 -18.31 -30.82 -5.58
C ARG A 286 -17.15 -30.76 -6.57
N TYR A 287 -16.98 -31.83 -7.34
CA TYR A 287 -16.03 -31.95 -8.44
C TYR A 287 -16.83 -32.20 -9.73
N LEU A 288 -16.55 -31.45 -10.79
CA LEU A 288 -17.15 -31.72 -12.12
C LEU A 288 -16.25 -32.64 -12.96
N SER A 289 -14.94 -32.47 -12.87
CA SER A 289 -13.98 -33.43 -13.42
C SER A 289 -12.71 -33.45 -12.55
N LEU A 290 -12.34 -34.64 -12.12
CA LEU A 290 -11.11 -34.92 -11.37
C LEU A 290 -10.38 -36.03 -12.12
N ILE A 291 -9.20 -35.72 -12.65
CA ILE A 291 -8.36 -36.68 -13.34
C ILE A 291 -7.06 -36.81 -12.54
N HIS A 292 -6.80 -38.02 -12.08
CA HIS A 292 -5.50 -38.44 -11.56
C HIS A 292 -4.75 -39.14 -12.69
N ILE A 293 -3.53 -38.66 -12.99
CA ILE A 293 -2.62 -39.22 -14.00
C ILE A 293 -1.41 -39.80 -13.28
#